data_AF-A0A2G6R2N7-F1
#
_entry.id   AF-A0A2G6R2N7-F1
#
_cell.length_a   1.000
_cell.length_b   1.000
_cell.length_c   1.000
_cell.angle_alpha   90.00
_cell.angle_beta   90.00
_cell.angle_gamma   90.00
#
_symmetry.space_group_name_H-M   'P 1'
#
loop_
_entity.id
_entity.type
_entity.pdbx_description
1 polymer ?
#
loop_
_entity_poly.entity_id
_entity_poly.type
_entity_poly.pdbx_seq_one_letter_code
_entity_poly.pdbx_strand_id
1 'polypeptide(L)'
;MEDNKICKPSIYCDAKIDFLKEKMFFGTGKNVQRYDIQKYPFYEKLSQRMLGFFWRPEEISLIKDINDFNTLSKQEEFIFTENLKYQILLDSVQGRSPFLTFGQVVTLPEVEEAIIIWDFFETIHSISYSYIIKNVYPDPGKVFDDIMQ
;
A
#
# COMPACT_ATOMS: atom_id res chain seq x y z
N MET A 1 -39.51 13.53 -6.54
CA MET A 1 -38.41 12.67 -7.00
C MET A 1 -37.22 13.59 -7.11
N GLU A 2 -36.36 13.62 -6.08
CA GLU A 2 -35.13 14.40 -6.15
C GLU A 2 -34.22 13.75 -7.19
N ASP A 3 -33.79 14.56 -8.15
CA ASP A 3 -32.78 14.17 -9.13
C ASP A 3 -31.53 13.70 -8.38
N ASN A 4 -31.33 12.38 -8.29
CA ASN A 4 -30.05 11.79 -7.92
C ASN A 4 -29.04 12.14 -9.01
N LYS A 5 -28.53 13.38 -8.97
CA LYS A 5 -27.37 13.79 -9.74
C LYS A 5 -26.18 13.03 -9.21
N ILE A 6 -25.91 11.87 -9.82
CA ILE A 6 -24.62 11.23 -9.73
C ILE A 6 -23.60 12.28 -10.19
N CYS A 7 -22.75 12.74 -9.27
CA CYS A 7 -21.60 13.54 -9.68
C CYS A 7 -20.76 12.62 -10.57
N LYS A 8 -20.42 13.09 -11.78
CA LYS A 8 -19.47 12.40 -12.65
C LYS A 8 -18.21 12.07 -11.85
N PRO A 9 -17.44 11.01 -12.21
CA PRO A 9 -16.14 10.72 -11.60
C PRO A 9 -15.32 12.00 -11.61
N SER A 10 -15.22 12.63 -10.45
CA SER A 10 -14.63 13.94 -10.25
C SER A 10 -13.96 13.91 -8.89
N ILE A 11 -12.89 14.69 -8.78
CA ILE A 11 -12.09 14.76 -7.55
C ILE A 11 -12.93 15.35 -6.41
N TYR A 12 -13.94 16.14 -6.73
CA TYR A 12 -14.80 16.80 -5.76
C TYR A 12 -16.22 17.02 -6.30
N CYS A 13 -17.22 16.71 -5.49
CA CYS A 13 -18.64 16.87 -5.75
C CYS A 13 -19.21 17.92 -4.79
N ASP A 14 -19.76 19.01 -5.35
CA ASP A 14 -20.33 20.13 -4.58
C ASP A 14 -21.67 19.77 -3.91
N ALA A 15 -22.26 18.63 -4.25
CA ALA A 15 -23.52 18.19 -3.66
C ALA A 15 -23.33 17.80 -2.20
N LYS A 16 -24.35 18.06 -1.37
CA LYS A 16 -24.37 17.61 0.02
C LYS A 16 -24.55 16.09 0.05
N ILE A 17 -23.57 15.37 0.60
CA ILE A 17 -23.58 13.91 0.72
C ILE A 17 -23.82 13.50 2.18
N ASP A 18 -24.75 12.56 2.39
CA ASP A 18 -24.94 11.88 3.67
C ASP A 18 -24.13 10.57 3.66
N PHE A 19 -22.88 10.62 4.14
CA PHE A 19 -21.96 9.49 4.10
C PHE A 19 -22.47 8.25 4.84
N LEU A 20 -23.36 8.39 5.82
CA LEU A 20 -23.94 7.24 6.54
C LEU A 20 -24.90 6.43 5.66
N LYS A 21 -25.45 7.04 4.60
CA LYS A 21 -26.34 6.39 3.63
C LYS A 21 -25.66 6.10 2.29
N GLU A 22 -24.52 6.71 2.04
CA GLU A 22 -23.75 6.55 0.80
C GLU A 22 -23.21 5.13 0.64
N LYS A 23 -22.99 4.69 -0.61
CA LYS A 23 -22.37 3.39 -0.88
C LYS A 23 -20.87 3.44 -0.61
N MET A 24 -20.27 2.28 -0.31
CA MET A 24 -18.82 2.16 -0.18
C MET A 24 -18.09 2.50 -1.49
N PHE A 25 -18.62 1.95 -2.59
CA PHE A 25 -18.14 2.17 -3.95
C PHE A 25 -19.30 2.56 -4.86
N PHE A 26 -18.99 3.29 -5.94
CA PHE A 26 -19.92 3.70 -6.98
C PHE A 26 -21.13 4.49 -6.42
N GLY A 27 -20.88 5.30 -5.39
CA GLY A 27 -21.84 6.24 -4.80
C GLY A 27 -21.96 7.55 -5.57
N THR A 28 -22.52 8.57 -4.92
CA THR A 28 -22.78 9.88 -5.54
C THR A 28 -21.52 10.61 -5.99
N GLY A 29 -20.42 10.48 -5.24
CA GLY A 29 -19.13 11.11 -5.55
C GLY A 29 -18.31 11.34 -4.27
N LYS A 30 -17.16 12.01 -4.41
CA LYS A 30 -16.30 12.40 -3.30
C LYS A 30 -16.61 13.83 -2.87
N ASN A 31 -16.61 14.10 -1.58
CA ASN A 31 -16.75 15.45 -1.03
C ASN A 31 -15.72 15.59 0.11
N VAL A 32 -15.93 16.47 1.08
CA VAL A 32 -15.05 16.71 2.22
C VAL A 32 -14.59 15.40 2.85
N GLN A 33 -13.26 15.22 2.94
CA GLN A 33 -12.64 14.18 3.76
C GLN A 33 -12.83 14.54 5.23
N ARG A 34 -13.74 13.83 5.88
CA ARG A 34 -14.10 14.04 7.28
C ARG A 34 -14.06 12.71 8.03
N TYR A 35 -13.64 12.77 9.29
CA TYR A 35 -13.41 11.60 10.15
C TYR A 35 -14.09 11.77 11.52
N ASP A 36 -15.09 12.64 11.61
CA ASP A 36 -15.96 12.76 12.78
C ASP A 36 -17.19 11.84 12.70
N ILE A 37 -17.52 11.36 11.49
CA ILE A 37 -18.58 10.39 11.23
C ILE A 37 -18.08 9.32 10.26
N GLN A 38 -18.41 8.06 10.53
CA GLN A 38 -18.04 6.92 9.71
C GLN A 38 -19.25 6.02 9.53
N LYS A 39 -19.51 5.59 8.30
CA LYS A 39 -20.49 4.52 8.05
C LYS A 39 -19.93 3.19 8.52
N TYR A 40 -18.63 2.98 8.34
CA TYR A 40 -17.92 1.76 8.74
C TYR A 40 -16.73 2.08 9.67
N PRO A 41 -16.95 2.14 11.00
CA PRO A 41 -15.89 2.45 11.98
C PRO A 41 -14.71 1.47 12.00
N PHE A 42 -14.85 0.31 11.35
CA PHE A 42 -13.76 -0.63 11.18
C PHE A 42 -12.57 0.00 10.44
N TYR A 43 -12.81 0.77 9.38
CA TYR A 43 -11.74 1.32 8.55
C TYR A 43 -10.94 2.39 9.29
N GLU A 44 -11.60 3.24 10.08
CA GLU A 44 -10.89 4.18 10.96
C GLU A 44 -10.00 3.45 11.97
N LYS A 45 -10.51 2.40 12.62
CA LYS A 45 -9.72 1.58 13.56
C LYS A 45 -8.55 0.88 12.86
N LEU A 46 -8.75 0.44 11.62
CA LEU A 46 -7.71 -0.17 10.79
C LEU A 46 -6.63 0.87 10.44
N SER A 47 -7.02 2.05 9.94
CA SER A 47 -6.13 3.18 9.66
C SER A 47 -5.29 3.55 10.87
N GLN A 48 -5.92 3.75 12.04
CA GLN A 48 -5.23 4.06 13.29
C GLN A 48 -4.25 2.96 13.70
N ARG A 49 -4.63 1.69 13.54
CA ARG A 49 -3.77 0.55 13.84
C ARG A 49 -2.58 0.48 12.88
N MET A 50 -2.79 0.67 11.58
CA MET A 50 -1.71 0.70 10.59
C MET A 50 -0.72 1.81 10.91
N LEU A 51 -1.20 3.04 11.12
CA LEU A 51 -0.36 4.18 11.51
C LEU A 51 0.40 3.92 12.83
N GLY A 52 -0.21 3.22 13.79
CA GLY A 52 0.44 2.79 15.02
C GLY A 52 1.58 1.78 14.82
N PHE A 53 1.66 1.14 13.65
CA PHE A 53 2.75 0.24 13.25
C PHE A 53 3.77 0.89 12.33
N PHE A 54 3.74 2.21 12.16
CA PHE A 54 4.74 2.90 11.35
C PHE A 54 6.16 2.52 11.77
N TRP A 55 6.96 2.15 10.77
CA TRP A 55 8.34 1.75 10.92
C TRP A 55 9.15 2.21 9.70
N ARG A 56 10.46 2.31 9.87
CA ARG A 56 11.36 2.67 8.77
C ARG A 56 12.39 1.56 8.57
N PRO A 57 12.63 1.09 7.33
CA PRO A 57 13.56 0.00 7.11
C PRO A 57 14.98 0.28 7.61
N GLU A 58 15.43 1.53 7.53
CA GLU A 58 16.77 1.94 7.96
C GLU A 58 16.97 1.86 9.48
N GLU A 59 15.91 1.69 10.28
CA GLU A 59 16.00 1.48 11.73
C GLU A 59 16.39 0.05 12.09
N ILE A 60 16.38 -0.87 11.12
CA ILE A 60 16.75 -2.27 11.30
C ILE A 60 18.19 -2.49 10.79
N SER A 61 19.06 -3.01 11.66
CA SER A 61 20.44 -3.32 11.31
C SER A 61 20.52 -4.62 10.49
N LEU A 62 21.23 -4.57 9.36
CA LEU A 62 21.47 -5.72 8.48
C LEU A 62 22.90 -6.28 8.58
N ILE A 63 23.69 -5.84 9.57
CA ILE A 63 25.10 -6.25 9.70
C ILE A 63 25.24 -7.78 9.78
N LYS A 64 24.31 -8.44 10.48
CA LYS A 64 24.32 -9.89 10.60
C LYS A 64 23.96 -10.56 9.26
N ASP A 65 22.89 -10.11 8.61
CA ASP A 65 22.42 -10.62 7.33
C ASP A 65 23.50 -10.55 6.24
N ILE A 66 24.27 -9.46 6.18
CA ILE A 66 25.41 -9.33 5.26
C ILE A 66 26.44 -10.45 5.50
N ASN A 67 26.79 -10.72 6.76
CA ASN A 67 27.78 -11.74 7.08
C ASN A 67 27.22 -13.15 6.82
N ASP A 68 25.98 -13.42 7.23
CA ASP A 68 25.35 -14.72 7.06
C ASP A 68 25.18 -15.06 5.58
N PHE A 69 24.73 -14.10 4.75
CA PHE A 69 24.53 -14.32 3.33
C PHE A 69 25.81 -14.80 2.63
N ASN A 70 26.96 -14.24 2.99
CA ASN A 70 28.26 -14.65 2.45
C ASN A 70 28.72 -16.06 2.87
N THR A 71 28.04 -16.68 3.84
CA THR A 71 28.34 -18.06 4.29
C THR A 71 27.38 -19.09 3.71
N LEU A 72 26.33 -18.67 3.01
CA LEU A 72 25.32 -19.56 2.44
C LEU A 72 25.91 -20.42 1.31
N SER A 73 25.38 -21.64 1.18
CA SER A 73 25.56 -22.43 -0.03
C SER A 73 24.80 -21.80 -1.19
N LYS A 74 25.17 -22.15 -2.43
CA LYS A 74 24.50 -21.66 -3.64
C LYS A 74 23.00 -21.95 -3.65
N GLN A 75 22.59 -23.10 -3.09
CA GLN A 75 21.19 -23.50 -3.02
C GLN A 75 20.41 -22.65 -2.02
N GLU A 76 21.02 -22.28 -0.89
CA GLU A 76 20.40 -21.40 0.10
C GLU A 76 20.32 -19.96 -0.40
N GLU A 77 21.37 -19.45 -1.04
CA GLU A 77 21.34 -18.14 -1.71
C GLU A 77 20.23 -18.08 -2.77
N PHE A 78 20.05 -19.16 -3.55
CA PHE A 78 18.98 -19.27 -4.53
C PHE A 78 17.61 -19.17 -3.86
N ILE A 79 17.34 -19.97 -2.82
CA ILE A 79 16.04 -19.93 -2.11
C ILE A 79 15.77 -18.55 -1.52
N PHE A 80 16.77 -17.95 -0.87
CA PHE A 80 16.66 -16.62 -0.27
C PHE A 80 16.34 -15.56 -1.33
N THR A 81 17.10 -15.56 -2.43
CA THR A 81 16.98 -14.56 -3.49
C THR A 81 15.66 -14.70 -4.24
N GLU A 82 15.24 -15.91 -4.60
CA GLU A 82 13.97 -16.13 -5.30
C GLU A 82 12.76 -15.77 -4.45
N ASN A 83 12.80 -16.06 -3.14
CA ASN A 83 11.76 -15.63 -2.24
C ASN A 83 11.66 -14.10 -2.17
N LEU A 84 12.81 -13.42 -2.01
CA LEU A 84 12.87 -11.96 -1.94
C LEU A 84 12.39 -11.30 -3.24
N LYS A 85 12.77 -11.83 -4.41
CA LYS A 85 12.29 -11.34 -5.71
C LYS A 85 10.77 -11.41 -5.82
N TYR A 86 10.17 -12.52 -5.39
CA TYR A 86 8.73 -12.69 -5.47
C TYR A 86 8.00 -11.72 -4.54
N GLN A 87 8.53 -11.46 -3.34
CA GLN A 87 8.00 -10.43 -2.43
C GLN A 87 8.04 -9.03 -3.08
N ILE A 88 9.18 -8.67 -3.70
CA ILE A 88 9.32 -7.38 -4.41
C ILE A 88 8.30 -7.26 -5.55
N LEU A 89 8.09 -8.33 -6.31
CA LEU A 89 7.11 -8.34 -7.40
C LEU A 89 5.70 -8.05 -6.86
N LEU A 90 5.28 -8.75 -5.81
CA LEU A 90 3.95 -8.59 -5.23
C LEU A 90 3.75 -7.18 -4.67
N ASP A 91 4.67 -6.67 -3.87
CA ASP A 91 4.50 -5.38 -3.21
C ASP A 91 4.74 -4.20 -4.17
N SER A 92 5.46 -4.42 -5.27
CA SER A 92 5.46 -3.47 -6.39
C SER A 92 4.05 -3.29 -6.94
N VAL A 93 3.29 -4.38 -7.12
CA VAL A 93 1.90 -4.32 -7.57
C VAL A 93 1.01 -3.71 -6.47
N GLN A 94 1.15 -4.13 -5.22
CA GLN A 94 0.33 -3.63 -4.11
C GLN A 94 0.61 -2.16 -3.77
N GLY A 95 1.83 -1.65 -3.93
CA GLY A 95 2.15 -0.24 -3.66
C GLY A 95 1.52 0.77 -4.61
N ARG A 96 0.81 0.32 -5.65
CA ARG A 96 0.10 1.22 -6.59
C ARG A 96 -1.32 0.77 -6.94
N SER A 97 -1.57 -0.53 -6.96
CA SER A 97 -2.81 -1.07 -7.53
C SER A 97 -4.06 -0.74 -6.72
N PRO A 98 -4.06 -0.78 -5.37
CA PRO A 98 -5.28 -0.53 -4.63
C PRO A 98 -5.82 0.87 -4.84
N PHE A 99 -5.02 1.94 -4.72
CA PHE A 99 -5.54 3.28 -5.00
C PHE A 99 -5.85 3.51 -6.48
N LEU A 100 -5.02 3.02 -7.42
CA LEU A 100 -5.32 3.14 -8.86
C LEU A 100 -6.63 2.44 -9.26
N THR A 101 -6.96 1.33 -8.60
CA THR A 101 -8.16 0.54 -8.90
C THR A 101 -9.39 1.04 -8.15
N PHE A 102 -9.27 1.21 -6.82
CA PHE A 102 -10.41 1.53 -5.96
C PHE A 102 -10.58 3.03 -5.74
N GLY A 103 -9.50 3.80 -5.77
CA GLY A 103 -9.52 5.25 -5.55
C GLY A 103 -10.44 5.98 -6.52
N GLN A 104 -10.66 5.46 -7.73
CA GLN A 104 -11.57 6.08 -8.70
C GLN A 104 -13.05 5.89 -8.38
N VAL A 105 -13.38 4.87 -7.58
CA VAL A 105 -14.76 4.40 -7.38
C VAL A 105 -15.19 4.39 -5.92
N VAL A 106 -14.27 4.53 -4.97
CA VAL A 106 -14.57 4.69 -3.54
C VAL A 106 -15.25 6.02 -3.27
N THR A 107 -16.28 5.99 -2.42
CA THR A 107 -17.13 7.16 -2.13
C THR A 107 -17.28 7.45 -0.64
N LEU A 108 -16.71 6.62 0.23
CA LEU A 108 -16.68 6.86 1.68
C LEU A 108 -15.28 7.34 2.12
N PRO A 109 -15.19 8.43 2.90
CA PRO A 109 -13.90 9.01 3.29
C PRO A 109 -13.06 8.05 4.14
N GLU A 110 -13.67 7.32 5.07
CA GLU A 110 -12.94 6.37 5.93
C GLU A 110 -12.35 5.18 5.15
N VAL A 111 -12.96 4.81 4.03
CA VAL A 111 -12.47 3.72 3.17
C VAL A 111 -11.40 4.21 2.22
N GLU A 112 -11.57 5.41 1.66
CA GLU A 112 -10.55 6.07 0.84
C GLU A 112 -9.25 6.27 1.62
N GLU A 113 -9.34 6.79 2.84
CA GLU A 113 -8.20 6.97 3.74
C GLU A 113 -7.48 5.65 4.03
N ALA A 114 -8.23 4.60 4.37
CA ALA A 114 -7.65 3.29 4.64
C ALA A 114 -6.90 2.71 3.42
N ILE A 115 -7.40 2.91 2.19
CA ILE A 115 -6.72 2.50 0.96
C ILE A 115 -5.41 3.29 0.77
N ILE A 116 -5.43 4.61 1.00
CA ILE A 116 -4.24 5.45 0.87
C ILE A 116 -3.16 5.02 1.89
N ILE A 117 -3.55 4.76 3.14
CA ILE A 117 -2.61 4.31 4.16
C ILE A 117 -2.08 2.92 3.82
N TRP A 118 -2.93 2.04 3.29
CA TRP A 118 -2.49 0.72 2.81
C TRP A 118 -1.41 0.85 1.72
N ASP A 119 -1.65 1.59 0.64
CA ASP A 119 -0.65 1.83 -0.42
C ASP A 119 0.67 2.40 0.12
N PHE A 120 0.57 3.31 1.11
CA PHE A 120 1.74 3.86 1.80
C PHE A 120 2.57 2.79 2.51
N PHE A 121 1.94 1.86 3.24
CA PHE A 121 2.66 0.77 3.91
C PHE A 121 3.27 -0.24 2.92
N GLU A 122 2.59 -0.56 1.81
CA GLU A 122 3.17 -1.42 0.76
C GLU A 122 4.36 -0.75 0.07
N THR A 123 4.36 0.58 0.00
CA THR A 123 5.54 1.35 -0.44
C THR A 123 6.69 1.23 0.56
N ILE A 124 6.42 1.25 1.88
CA ILE A 124 7.43 0.98 2.91
C ILE A 124 8.01 -0.43 2.75
N HIS A 125 7.17 -1.44 2.48
CA HIS A 125 7.66 -2.79 2.20
C HIS A 125 8.61 -2.81 1.00
N SER A 126 8.25 -2.16 -0.10
CA SER A 126 9.10 -2.03 -1.30
C SER A 126 10.44 -1.30 -1.02
N ILE A 127 10.41 -0.24 -0.20
CA ILE A 127 11.62 0.46 0.26
C ILE A 127 12.49 -0.50 1.09
N SER A 128 11.88 -1.34 1.93
CA SER A 128 12.58 -2.30 2.77
C SER A 128 13.34 -3.34 1.95
N TYR A 129 12.75 -3.86 0.87
CA TYR A 129 13.45 -4.79 -0.01
C TYR A 129 14.62 -4.13 -0.74
N SER A 130 14.45 -2.87 -1.16
CA SER A 130 15.56 -2.09 -1.72
C SER A 130 16.68 -1.89 -0.70
N TYR A 131 16.34 -1.66 0.57
CA TYR A 131 17.31 -1.55 1.65
C TYR A 131 18.04 -2.88 1.88
N ILE A 132 17.34 -4.02 1.89
CA ILE A 132 17.95 -5.35 1.99
C ILE A 132 18.91 -5.60 0.82
N ILE A 133 18.43 -5.45 -0.43
CA ILE A 133 19.23 -5.78 -1.62
C ILE A 133 20.49 -4.92 -1.70
N LYS A 134 20.38 -3.60 -1.43
CA LYS A 134 21.52 -2.67 -1.48
C LYS A 134 22.63 -2.99 -0.49
N ASN A 135 22.31 -3.65 0.61
CA ASN A 135 23.28 -3.96 1.66
C ASN A 135 23.83 -5.38 1.51
N VAL A 136 23.01 -6.34 1.09
CA VAL A 136 23.38 -7.76 1.03
C VAL A 136 24.11 -8.11 -0.27
N TYR A 137 23.70 -7.54 -1.40
CA TYR A 137 24.22 -7.91 -2.72
C TYR A 137 25.27 -6.91 -3.21
N PRO A 138 26.38 -7.39 -3.82
CA PRO A 138 27.41 -6.51 -4.38
C PRO A 138 26.92 -5.73 -5.62
N ASP A 139 25.94 -6.27 -6.35
CA ASP A 139 25.34 -5.67 -7.53
C ASP A 139 23.80 -5.77 -7.47
N PRO A 140 23.13 -4.81 -6.82
CA PRO A 140 21.68 -4.77 -6.68
C PRO A 140 20.93 -4.79 -8.01
N GLY A 141 21.51 -4.17 -9.06
CA GLY A 141 20.85 -4.01 -10.37
C GLY A 141 20.51 -5.36 -11.00
N LYS A 142 21.44 -6.31 -10.92
CA LYS A 142 21.22 -7.68 -11.42
C LYS A 142 20.04 -8.37 -10.75
N VAL A 143 19.86 -8.18 -9.44
CA VAL A 143 18.74 -8.80 -8.73
C VAL A 143 17.42 -8.23 -9.23
N PHE A 144 17.32 -6.90 -9.38
CA PHE A 144 16.10 -6.25 -9.86
C PHE A 144 15.78 -6.57 -11.33
N ASP A 145 16.80 -6.58 -12.20
CA ASP A 145 16.65 -6.88 -13.63
C ASP A 145 16.23 -8.34 -13.89
N ASP A 146 16.46 -9.23 -12.92
CA ASP A 146 16.14 -10.64 -12.97
C ASP A 146 14.79 -10.99 -12.32
N ILE A 147 14.05 -10.02 -11.74
CA ILE A 147 12.71 -10.26 -11.15
C ILE A 147 11.69 -10.70 -12.22
N MET A 148 11.90 -10.29 -13.46
CA MET A 148 10.95 -10.50 -14.56
C MET A 148 11.41 -11.56 -15.58
N GLN A 149 12.52 -12.26 -15.31
CA GLN A 149 13.04 -13.34 -16.16
C GLN A 149 12.53 -14.70 -15.69
#